data_AF-A0A4U3AJJ4-F1
#
_entry.id   AF-A0A4U3AJJ4-F1
#
_cell.length_a   1.000
_cell.length_b   1.000
_cell.length_c   1.000
_cell.angle_alpha   90.00
_cell.angle_beta   90.00
_cell.angle_gamma   90.00
#
_symmetry.space_group_name_H-M   'P 1'
#
loop_
_entity.id
_entity.type
_entity.pdbx_description
1 polymer ?
#
loop_
_entity_poly.entity_id
_entity_poly.type
_entity_poly.pdbx_seq_one_letter_code
_entity_poly.pdbx_strand_id
1 'polypeptide(L)'
;NGTTLADGSLLLPFVKDLLITAASFGGNNNLSLYDFKLDQWGIKKNTGESFFQYTDRIVNSSLWKDTKDISQWDLSTDGAKELNNWVKTQSDVYYLSYSGHASQAAPITGLHLPHIT
;
A
#
# COMPACT_ATOMS: atom_id res chain seq x y z
N ASN A 1 10.94 -3.19 8.63
CA ASN A 1 10.16 -3.83 9.73
C ASN A 1 8.64 -3.70 9.53
N GLY A 2 8.17 -3.41 8.32
CA GLY A 2 6.74 -3.29 8.04
C GLY A 2 6.10 -2.00 8.56
N THR A 3 4.78 -1.89 8.37
CA THR A 3 3.93 -0.79 8.83
C THR A 3 2.63 -1.34 9.42
N THR A 4 2.18 -0.77 10.53
CA THR A 4 0.91 -1.13 11.18
C THR A 4 -0.30 -0.82 10.31
N LEU A 5 -0.17 0.04 9.31
CA LEU A 5 -1.19 0.28 8.28
C LEU A 5 -1.53 -1.00 7.49
N ALA A 6 -0.56 -1.91 7.33
CA ALA A 6 -0.68 -3.15 6.60
C ALA A 6 -0.92 -4.38 7.50
N ASP A 7 -0.90 -4.23 8.82
CA ASP A 7 -1.24 -5.33 9.75
C ASP A 7 -2.75 -5.64 9.73
N GLY A 8 -3.58 -4.69 9.28
CA GLY A 8 -5.01 -4.87 9.04
C GLY A 8 -5.39 -4.69 7.57
N SER A 9 -6.68 -4.74 7.27
CA SER A 9 -7.22 -4.59 5.92
C SER A 9 -7.33 -3.12 5.44
N LEU A 10 -6.47 -2.23 5.94
CA LEU A 10 -6.55 -0.78 5.70
C LEU A 10 -5.71 -0.30 4.51
N LEU A 11 -4.73 -1.09 4.06
CA LEU A 11 -3.81 -0.68 3.01
C LEU A 11 -4.52 -0.46 1.65
N LEU A 12 -5.43 -1.36 1.25
CA LEU A 12 -6.15 -1.22 -0.02
C LEU A 12 -7.10 -0.03 -0.09
N PRO A 13 -7.96 0.20 0.93
CA PRO A 13 -8.72 1.43 1.03
C PRO A 13 -7.82 2.67 0.94
N PHE A 14 -6.69 2.68 1.66
CA PHE A 14 -5.72 3.77 1.60
C PHE A 14 -5.15 3.98 0.18
N VAL A 15 -4.74 2.92 -0.52
CA VAL A 15 -4.22 3.00 -1.90
C VAL A 15 -5.29 3.55 -2.85
N LYS A 16 -6.55 3.11 -2.71
CA LYS A 16 -7.67 3.63 -3.51
C LYS A 16 -7.82 5.15 -3.31
N ASP A 17 -7.85 5.61 -2.07
CA ASP A 17 -8.03 7.04 -1.75
C ASP A 17 -6.83 7.88 -2.22
N LEU A 18 -5.62 7.34 -2.08
CA LEU A 18 -4.40 7.97 -2.58
C LEU A 18 -4.45 8.17 -4.11
N LEU A 19 -4.87 7.15 -4.86
CA LEU A 19 -4.97 7.23 -6.32
C LEU A 19 -6.03 8.23 -6.78
N ILE A 20 -7.21 8.23 -6.13
CA ILE A 20 -8.27 9.20 -6.41
C ILE A 20 -7.77 10.63 -6.14
N THR A 21 -7.15 10.84 -4.99
CA THR A 21 -6.60 12.14 -4.58
C THR A 21 -5.54 12.63 -5.57
N ALA A 22 -4.59 11.77 -5.95
CA ALA A 22 -3.54 12.10 -6.91
C ALA A 22 -4.12 12.46 -8.30
N ALA A 23 -5.14 11.75 -8.77
CA ALA A 23 -5.83 12.06 -10.02
C ALA A 23 -6.53 13.44 -9.98
N SER A 24 -7.16 13.77 -8.85
CA SER A 24 -7.80 15.07 -8.66
C SER A 24 -6.80 16.23 -8.68
N PHE A 25 -5.61 16.06 -8.10
CA PHE A 25 -4.55 17.08 -8.14
C PHE A 25 -3.94 17.27 -9.54
N GLY A 26 -3.88 16.20 -10.35
CA GLY A 26 -3.30 16.24 -11.69
C GLY A 26 -4.19 16.89 -12.76
N GLY A 27 -5.39 17.38 -12.42
CA GLY A 27 -6.37 17.92 -13.38
C GLY A 27 -6.92 16.88 -14.37
N ASN A 28 -6.52 15.62 -14.19
CA ASN A 28 -6.91 14.50 -15.02
C ASN A 28 -7.68 13.52 -14.15
N ASN A 29 -8.97 13.75 -14.01
CA ASN A 29 -9.91 12.90 -13.26
C ASN A 29 -10.04 11.50 -13.88
N ASN A 30 -9.29 11.20 -14.95
CA ASN A 30 -9.39 9.99 -15.71
C ASN A 30 -8.30 8.97 -15.31
N LEU A 31 -8.59 8.21 -14.26
CA LEU A 31 -7.81 7.03 -13.86
C LEU A 31 -7.96 5.84 -14.82
N SER A 32 -8.56 6.01 -16.01
CA SER A 32 -8.76 4.90 -16.96
C SER A 32 -7.47 4.26 -17.46
N LEU A 33 -6.35 4.98 -17.43
CA LEU A 33 -5.03 4.49 -17.84
C LEU A 33 -4.27 3.79 -16.70
N TYR A 34 -4.74 3.86 -15.45
CA TYR A 34 -4.10 3.18 -14.34
C TYR A 34 -4.43 1.68 -14.36
N ASP A 35 -3.42 0.87 -14.09
CA ASP A 35 -3.49 -0.58 -13.97
C ASP A 35 -2.73 -1.06 -12.73
N PHE A 36 -3.34 -1.98 -11.97
CA PHE A 36 -2.75 -2.58 -10.76
C PHE A 36 -1.77 -3.69 -11.09
N LYS A 37 -1.71 -4.16 -12.35
CA LYS A 37 -0.75 -5.16 -12.85
C LYS A 37 -0.82 -6.48 -12.07
N LEU A 38 -2.03 -7.01 -11.90
CA LEU A 38 -2.32 -8.27 -11.20
C LEU A 38 -2.70 -9.40 -12.17
N ASP A 39 -2.21 -9.35 -13.42
CA ASP A 39 -2.52 -10.32 -14.48
C ASP A 39 -2.13 -11.76 -14.10
N GLN A 40 -1.05 -11.94 -13.34
CA GLN A 40 -0.60 -13.24 -12.85
C GLN A 40 -1.61 -13.93 -11.91
N TRP A 41 -2.48 -13.13 -11.29
CA TRP A 41 -3.59 -13.60 -10.47
C TRP A 41 -4.90 -13.73 -11.27
N GLY A 42 -4.85 -13.55 -12.59
CA GLY A 42 -6.02 -13.49 -13.46
C GLY A 42 -6.84 -12.19 -13.31
N ILE A 43 -6.30 -11.18 -12.62
CA ILE A 43 -7.01 -9.93 -12.33
C ILE A 43 -6.56 -8.84 -13.30
N LYS A 44 -7.19 -8.81 -14.47
CA LYS A 44 -7.02 -7.76 -15.47
C LYS A 44 -8.24 -6.85 -15.53
N LYS A 45 -8.05 -5.59 -15.90
CA LYS A 45 -9.16 -4.68 -16.22
C LYS A 45 -9.94 -5.19 -17.44
N ASN A 46 -11.25 -5.32 -17.30
CA ASN A 46 -12.13 -5.77 -18.38
C ASN A 46 -12.36 -4.64 -19.40
N THR A 47 -12.62 -5.02 -20.66
CA THR A 47 -13.00 -4.06 -21.71
C THR A 47 -14.26 -3.31 -21.32
N GLY A 48 -14.20 -1.97 -21.28
CA GLY A 48 -15.32 -1.11 -20.89
C GLY A 48 -15.52 -0.96 -19.37
N GLU A 49 -14.72 -1.64 -18.53
CA GLU A 49 -14.78 -1.48 -17.07
C GLU A 49 -14.21 -0.12 -16.65
N SER A 50 -14.96 0.62 -15.84
CA SER A 50 -14.45 1.87 -15.25
C SER A 50 -13.34 1.57 -14.23
N PHE A 51 -12.48 2.55 -13.95
CA PHE A 51 -11.44 2.40 -12.93
C PHE A 51 -12.02 2.06 -11.54
N PHE A 52 -13.16 2.67 -11.18
CA PHE A 52 -13.81 2.40 -9.89
C PHE A 52 -14.34 0.98 -9.81
N GLN A 53 -14.99 0.46 -10.86
CA GLN A 53 -15.44 -0.94 -10.90
C GLN A 53 -14.26 -1.90 -10.83
N TYR A 54 -13.19 -1.62 -11.58
CA TYR A 54 -11.98 -2.43 -11.55
C TYR A 54 -11.35 -2.48 -10.15
N THR A 55 -11.22 -1.32 -9.50
CA THR A 55 -10.68 -1.20 -8.15
C THR A 55 -11.57 -1.89 -7.13
N ASP A 56 -12.89 -1.73 -7.22
CA ASP A 56 -13.84 -2.36 -6.30
C ASP A 56 -13.79 -3.90 -6.40
N ARG A 57 -13.68 -4.44 -7.62
CA ARG A 57 -13.50 -5.87 -7.86
C ARG A 57 -12.18 -6.38 -7.27
N ILE A 58 -11.10 -5.60 -7.39
CA ILE A 58 -9.82 -5.94 -6.76
C ILE A 58 -10.00 -5.98 -5.25
N VAL A 59 -10.52 -4.92 -4.62
CA VAL A 59 -10.68 -4.82 -3.15
C VAL A 59 -11.50 -5.97 -2.58
N ASN A 60 -12.54 -6.40 -3.28
CA ASN A 60 -13.41 -7.49 -2.86
C ASN A 60 -12.93 -8.89 -3.27
N SER A 61 -11.76 -9.01 -3.91
CA SER A 61 -11.19 -10.29 -4.32
C SER A 61 -10.82 -11.17 -3.13
N SER A 62 -10.99 -12.49 -3.26
CA SER A 62 -10.52 -13.44 -2.24
C SER A 62 -8.98 -13.50 -2.16
N LEU A 63 -8.29 -12.99 -3.18
CA LEU A 63 -6.82 -12.88 -3.23
C LEU A 63 -6.21 -12.37 -1.91
N TRP A 64 -6.83 -11.36 -1.29
CA TRP A 64 -6.32 -10.73 -0.07
C TRP A 64 -6.34 -11.63 1.17
N LYS A 65 -7.09 -12.73 1.13
CA LYS A 65 -7.22 -13.69 2.23
C LYS A 65 -6.47 -14.99 1.94
N ASP A 66 -6.34 -15.33 0.66
CA ASP A 66 -5.92 -16.66 0.23
C ASP A 66 -4.41 -16.78 0.00
N THR A 67 -3.67 -15.67 -0.04
CA THR A 67 -2.22 -15.68 -0.29
C THR A 67 -1.45 -14.68 0.57
N LYS A 68 -0.17 -14.99 0.77
CA LYS A 68 0.86 -14.09 1.31
C LYS A 68 1.70 -13.40 0.22
N ASP A 69 1.54 -13.80 -1.04
CA ASP A 69 2.30 -13.28 -2.18
C ASP A 69 1.70 -11.97 -2.72
N ILE A 70 1.58 -10.97 -1.83
CA ILE A 70 0.92 -9.69 -2.07
C ILE A 70 1.53 -8.60 -1.19
N SER A 71 1.48 -7.35 -1.66
CA SER A 71 2.04 -6.20 -0.93
C SER A 71 1.45 -6.00 0.46
N GLN A 72 0.17 -6.36 0.65
CA GLN A 72 -0.49 -6.33 1.96
C GLN A 72 0.26 -7.16 3.01
N TRP A 73 0.76 -8.35 2.62
CA TRP A 73 1.52 -9.21 3.52
C TRP A 73 2.93 -8.67 3.71
N ASP A 74 3.68 -8.42 2.64
CA ASP A 74 5.08 -8.00 2.73
C ASP A 74 5.29 -6.64 3.43
N LEU A 75 4.29 -5.75 3.36
CA LEU A 75 4.32 -4.48 4.08
C LEU A 75 3.87 -4.61 5.55
N SER A 76 3.20 -5.69 5.95
CA SER A 76 2.86 -5.95 7.35
C SER A 76 4.13 -6.15 8.19
N THR A 77 4.00 -6.01 9.51
CA THR A 77 5.09 -6.25 10.45
C THR A 77 5.56 -7.72 10.43
N ASP A 78 4.62 -8.66 10.27
CA ASP A 78 4.91 -10.09 10.16
C ASP A 78 5.59 -10.45 8.83
N GLY A 79 5.05 -10.02 7.70
CA GLY A 79 5.63 -10.29 6.38
C GLY A 79 7.00 -9.64 6.20
N ALA A 80 7.18 -8.40 6.66
CA ALA A 80 8.49 -7.76 6.65
C ALA A 80 9.51 -8.49 7.52
N LYS A 81 9.08 -9.10 8.64
CA LYS A 81 9.93 -9.94 9.48
C LYS A 81 10.31 -11.24 8.76
N GLU A 82 9.37 -11.90 8.10
CA GLU A 82 9.65 -13.06 7.24
C GLU A 82 10.68 -12.71 6.16
N LEU A 83 10.52 -11.58 5.47
CA LEU A 83 11.45 -11.10 4.43
C LEU A 83 12.85 -10.82 5.00
N ASN A 84 12.93 -10.11 6.14
CA ASN A 84 14.19 -9.78 6.81
C ASN A 84 14.97 -11.01 7.29
N ASN A 85 14.31 -12.15 7.48
CA ASN A 85 14.98 -13.38 7.94
C ASN A 85 15.95 -13.93 6.89
N TRP A 86 15.69 -13.72 5.60
CA TRP A 86 16.51 -14.27 4.52
C TRP A 86 17.13 -13.21 3.61
N VAL A 87 16.51 -12.04 3.45
CA VAL A 87 17.09 -10.92 2.70
C VAL A 87 18.16 -10.23 3.55
N LYS A 88 19.41 -10.31 3.11
CA LYS A 88 20.58 -9.75 3.81
C LYS A 88 21.31 -8.73 2.94
N THR A 89 22.00 -7.82 3.61
CA THR A 89 22.94 -6.89 2.97
C THR A 89 24.08 -7.67 2.31
N GLN A 90 24.49 -7.22 1.13
CA GLN A 90 25.65 -7.77 0.43
C GLN A 90 26.93 -7.08 0.90
N SER A 91 28.06 -7.79 0.87
CA SER A 91 29.35 -7.28 1.37
C SER A 91 29.96 -6.18 0.50
N ASP A 92 29.50 -6.04 -0.74
CA ASP A 92 30.02 -5.18 -1.79
C ASP A 92 29.05 -4.05 -2.19
N VAL A 93 28.02 -3.80 -1.37
CA VAL A 93 26.99 -2.78 -1.62
C VAL A 93 26.92 -1.78 -0.47
N TYR A 94 26.94 -0.48 -0.79
CA TYR A 94 26.68 0.58 0.16
C TYR A 94 25.17 0.85 0.28
N TYR A 95 24.66 0.85 1.51
CA TYR A 95 23.26 1.11 1.82
C TYR A 95 23.11 2.42 2.62
N LEU A 96 22.19 3.29 2.20
CA LEU A 96 21.82 4.51 2.91
C LEU A 96 20.30 4.54 3.13
N SER A 97 19.84 4.95 4.31
CA SER A 97 18.42 5.06 4.65
C SER A 97 18.08 6.42 5.25
N TYR A 98 17.03 7.05 4.73
CA TYR A 98 16.49 8.32 5.25
C TYR A 98 15.12 8.07 5.90
N SER A 99 14.89 8.70 7.05
CA SER A 99 13.65 8.57 7.82
C SER A 99 12.96 9.92 7.97
N GLY A 100 11.64 9.94 7.78
CA GLY A 100 10.79 11.12 8.01
C GLY A 100 9.85 10.92 9.20
N HIS A 101 9.47 12.02 9.84
CA HIS A 101 8.52 12.02 10.95
C HIS A 101 7.65 13.29 10.89
N ALA A 102 6.33 13.13 10.87
CA ALA A 102 5.36 14.22 10.75
C ALA A 102 4.19 14.06 11.73
N SER A 103 4.50 13.64 12.97
CA SER A 103 3.52 13.48 14.04
C SER A 103 3.99 14.16 15.33
N GLN A 104 3.06 14.53 16.20
CA GLN A 104 3.33 15.17 17.48
C GLN A 104 2.66 14.41 18.61
N ALA A 105 3.36 14.30 19.74
CA ALA A 105 2.79 13.68 20.94
C ALA A 105 1.67 14.57 21.51
N ALA A 106 0.51 13.98 21.76
CA ALA A 106 -0.57 14.60 22.50
C ALA A 106 -0.12 14.78 23.96
N PRO A 107 -0.24 16.00 24.55
CA PRO A 107 0.39 16.35 25.83
C PRO A 107 0.02 15.44 27.02
N ILE A 108 -1.12 14.77 26.97
CA ILE A 108 -1.68 14.01 28.10
C ILE A 108 -1.67 12.50 27.83
N THR A 109 -1.97 12.07 26.60
CA THR A 109 -2.16 10.66 26.28
C THR A 109 -0.89 9.98 25.74
N GLY A 110 0.11 10.75 25.31
CA GLY A 110 1.30 10.22 24.63
C GLY A 110 1.01 9.65 23.24
N LEU A 111 -0.24 9.75 22.75
CA LEU A 111 -0.62 9.35 21.40
C LEU A 111 -0.02 10.32 20.38
N HIS A 112 0.46 9.80 19.26
CA HIS A 112 0.98 10.63 18.18
C HIS A 112 -0.14 11.02 17.22
N LEU A 113 -0.38 12.32 17.09
CA LEU A 113 -1.34 12.91 16.17
C LEU A 113 -0.59 13.43 14.92
N PRO A 114 -1.18 13.37 13.73
CA PRO A 114 -0.57 13.96 12.54
C PRO A 114 -0.37 15.47 12.75
N HIS A 115 0.71 16.03 12.20
CA HIS A 115 0.84 17.49 12.13
C HIS A 115 -0.29 18.06 11.27
N ILE A 116 -0.96 19.10 11.78
CA ILE A 116 -1.95 19.85 11.02
C ILE A 116 -1.20 21.04 10.42
N THR A 117 -0.95 20.99 9.12
CA THR A 117 -0.41 22.11 8.32
C THR A 117 -1.53 22.86 7.63
#